data_AF-A0A4Q2XJK4-F1
#
_entry.id   AF-A0A4Q2XJK4-F1
#
_cell.length_a   1.000
_cell.length_b   1.000
_cell.length_c   1.000
_cell.angle_alpha   90.00
_cell.angle_beta   90.00
_cell.angle_gamma   90.00
#
_symmetry.space_group_name_H-M   'P 1'
#
loop_
_entity.id
_entity.type
_entity.pdbx_description
1 polymer ?
#
loop_
_entity_poly.entity_id
_entity_poly.type
_entity_poly.pdbx_seq_one_letter_code
_entity_poly.pdbx_strand_id
1 'polypeptide(L)'
;MELDSLDRIAASAFDGYLVRKDLVRRYSRQFPVPTYVVEFLLGRYCATTDEAEIEEGLKIVQRQLDDRIVPEGGAELFKARARDKGQAKLIDIVRARLDQKNDCFLVELPSLQMRDVRISDALVHDNE
;
A
#
# COMPACT_ATOMS: atom_id res chain seq x y z
N MET A 1 -25.59 4.39 -7.55
CA MET A 1 -25.49 5.83 -7.89
C MET A 1 -25.63 5.92 -9.39
N GLU A 2 -26.29 6.94 -9.94
CA GLU A 2 -26.43 7.09 -11.39
C GLU A 2 -25.32 7.99 -11.91
N LEU A 3 -24.58 7.54 -12.94
CA LEU A 3 -23.50 8.33 -13.56
C LEU A 3 -24.08 9.51 -14.33
N ASP A 4 -23.59 10.71 -14.05
CA ASP A 4 -23.99 11.91 -14.77
C ASP A 4 -23.30 11.99 -16.16
N SER A 5 -23.57 13.07 -16.90
CA SER A 5 -22.99 13.24 -18.25
C SER A 5 -21.46 13.36 -18.23
N LEU A 6 -20.90 14.04 -17.23
CA LEU A 6 -19.46 14.22 -17.11
C LEU A 6 -18.78 12.89 -16.73
N ASP A 7 -19.38 12.15 -15.81
CA ASP A 7 -18.91 10.83 -15.39
C ASP A 7 -18.85 9.87 -16.59
N ARG A 8 -19.89 9.85 -17.44
CA ARG A 8 -19.93 8.99 -18.63
C ARG A 8 -18.85 9.35 -19.65
N ILE A 9 -18.63 10.65 -19.90
CA ILE A 9 -17.57 11.11 -20.80
C ILE A 9 -16.20 10.71 -20.25
N ALA A 10 -15.96 10.97 -18.96
CA ALA A 10 -14.71 10.63 -18.29
C ALA A 10 -14.45 9.12 -18.31
N ALA A 11 -15.44 8.30 -17.98
CA ALA A 11 -15.33 6.85 -18.00
C ALA A 11 -15.00 6.32 -19.40
N SER A 12 -15.62 6.89 -20.45
CA SER A 12 -15.34 6.49 -21.83
C SER A 12 -13.94 6.86 -22.32
N ALA A 13 -13.36 7.95 -21.81
CA ALA A 13 -12.07 8.46 -22.23
C ALA A 13 -10.90 7.94 -21.39
N PHE A 14 -11.17 7.57 -20.13
CA PHE A 14 -10.16 7.22 -19.11
C PHE A 14 -10.47 5.90 -18.42
N ASP A 15 -11.03 4.94 -19.15
CA ASP A 15 -11.28 3.59 -18.62
C ASP A 15 -9.99 2.97 -18.08
N GLY A 16 -10.05 2.33 -16.90
CA GLY A 16 -8.87 1.84 -16.19
C GLY A 16 -8.01 2.90 -15.49
N TYR A 17 -8.32 4.20 -15.63
CA TYR A 17 -7.59 5.31 -15.00
C TYR A 17 -8.47 6.20 -14.11
N LEU A 18 -9.78 6.01 -14.14
CA LEU A 18 -10.74 6.78 -13.35
C LEU A 18 -11.12 6.03 -12.06
N VAL A 19 -10.98 6.70 -10.91
CA VAL A 19 -11.40 6.15 -9.61
C VAL A 19 -12.42 7.06 -8.96
N ARG A 20 -13.45 6.45 -8.40
CA ARG A 20 -14.47 7.12 -7.59
C ARG A 20 -13.89 7.75 -6.32
N LYS A 21 -14.01 9.08 -6.20
CA LYS A 21 -13.39 9.84 -5.09
C LYS A 21 -14.03 9.57 -3.73
N ASP A 22 -15.30 9.19 -3.69
CA ASP A 22 -15.99 8.78 -2.46
C ASP A 22 -15.37 7.53 -1.84
N LEU A 23 -14.92 6.58 -2.66
CA LEU A 23 -14.19 5.39 -2.19
C LEU A 23 -12.91 5.78 -1.46
N VAL A 24 -12.11 6.67 -2.04
CA VAL A 24 -10.88 7.16 -1.41
C VAL A 24 -11.17 7.74 -0.02
N ARG A 25 -12.18 8.61 0.09
CA ARG A 25 -12.54 9.26 1.37
C ARG A 25 -13.00 8.27 2.43
N ARG A 26 -13.73 7.22 2.03
CA ARG A 26 -14.24 6.18 2.93
C ARG A 26 -13.10 5.34 3.51
N TYR A 27 -12.09 5.00 2.70
CA TYR A 27 -11.02 4.06 3.10
C TYR A 27 -9.77 4.73 3.65
N SER A 28 -9.47 5.97 3.24
CA SER A 28 -8.23 6.66 3.64
C SER A 28 -8.09 6.91 5.15
N ARG A 29 -9.20 6.86 5.90
CA ARG A 29 -9.20 7.08 7.37
C ARG A 29 -9.19 5.79 8.19
N GLN A 30 -9.30 4.63 7.55
CA GLN A 30 -9.43 3.34 8.25
C GLN A 30 -8.07 2.70 8.56
N PHE A 31 -7.02 3.10 7.84
CA PHE A 31 -5.70 2.49 7.93
C PHE A 31 -4.64 3.51 8.33
N PRO A 32 -3.63 3.12 9.13
CA PRO A 32 -2.54 4.00 9.55
C PRO A 32 -1.48 4.17 8.44
N VAL A 33 -1.90 4.47 7.21
CA VAL A 33 -1.02 4.69 6.05
C VAL A 33 -1.33 6.03 5.38
N PRO A 34 -0.35 6.63 4.68
CA PRO A 34 -0.61 7.83 3.89
C PRO A 34 -1.72 7.62 2.86
N THR A 35 -2.52 8.67 2.62
CA THR A 35 -3.68 8.60 1.70
C THR A 35 -3.29 8.13 0.30
N TYR A 36 -2.11 8.51 -0.20
CA TYR A 36 -1.64 8.12 -1.52
C TYR A 36 -1.47 6.59 -1.69
N VAL A 37 -1.23 5.85 -0.59
CA VAL A 37 -1.13 4.37 -0.64
C VAL A 37 -2.50 3.77 -0.94
N VAL A 38 -3.53 4.26 -0.26
CA VAL A 38 -4.93 3.83 -0.48
C VAL A 38 -5.39 4.27 -1.87
N GLU A 39 -5.06 5.49 -2.31
CA GLU A 39 -5.35 5.96 -3.66
C GLU A 39 -4.69 5.09 -4.72
N PHE A 40 -3.42 4.70 -4.54
CA PHE A 40 -2.72 3.80 -5.45
C PHE A 40 -3.40 2.43 -5.55
N LEU A 41 -3.77 1.83 -4.41
CA LEU A 41 -4.43 0.52 -4.40
C LEU A 41 -5.82 0.59 -5.04
N LEU A 42 -6.61 1.63 -4.75
CA LEU A 42 -7.90 1.84 -5.39
C LEU A 42 -7.75 2.11 -6.90
N GLY A 43 -6.73 2.86 -7.32
CA GLY A 43 -6.40 3.04 -8.74
C GLY A 43 -6.03 1.74 -9.44
N ARG A 44 -5.40 0.81 -8.73
CA ARG A 44 -5.01 -0.48 -9.29
C ARG A 44 -6.18 -1.46 -9.43
N TYR A 45 -7.12 -1.46 -8.49
CA TYR A 45 -8.14 -2.52 -8.40
C TYR A 45 -9.59 -2.02 -8.57
N CYS A 46 -9.84 -0.72 -8.51
CA CYS A 46 -11.17 -0.12 -8.55
C CYS A 46 -11.30 0.98 -9.62
N ALA A 47 -10.41 0.99 -10.63
CA ALA A 47 -10.45 1.97 -11.71
C ALA A 47 -11.46 1.57 -12.80
N THR A 48 -12.73 1.48 -12.42
CA THR A 48 -13.87 1.05 -13.24
C THR A 48 -15.13 1.73 -12.74
N THR A 49 -16.16 1.81 -13.57
CA THR A 49 -17.49 2.29 -13.18
C THR A 49 -18.49 1.17 -12.90
N ASP A 50 -18.10 -0.09 -13.15
CA ASP A 50 -18.93 -1.25 -12.82
C ASP A 50 -18.93 -1.48 -11.30
N GLU A 51 -20.11 -1.46 -10.68
CA GLU A 51 -20.24 -1.58 -9.22
C GLU A 51 -19.80 -2.96 -8.69
N ALA A 52 -19.97 -4.03 -9.48
CA ALA A 52 -19.56 -5.38 -9.09
C ALA A 52 -18.04 -5.53 -9.16
N GLU A 53 -17.40 -4.99 -10.18
CA GLU A 53 -15.93 -4.93 -10.26
C GLU A 53 -15.33 -4.08 -9.15
N ILE A 54 -15.95 -2.93 -8.84
CA ILE A 54 -15.55 -2.10 -7.71
C ILE A 54 -15.62 -2.91 -6.41
N GLU A 55 -16.73 -3.61 -6.15
CA GLU A 55 -16.90 -4.37 -4.91
C GLU A 55 -15.83 -5.46 -4.75
N GLU A 56 -15.50 -6.17 -5.83
CA GLU A 56 -14.43 -7.17 -5.83
C GLU A 56 -13.06 -6.52 -5.62
N GLY A 57 -12.78 -5.42 -6.33
CA GLY A 57 -11.57 -4.63 -6.14
C GLY A 57 -11.38 -4.17 -4.70
N LEU A 58 -12.46 -3.70 -4.06
CA LEU A 58 -12.43 -3.28 -2.66
C LEU A 58 -12.09 -4.43 -1.70
N LYS A 59 -12.59 -5.65 -1.94
CA LYS A 59 -12.23 -6.84 -1.15
C LYS A 59 -10.74 -7.14 -1.27
N ILE A 60 -10.17 -7.00 -2.47
CA ILE A 60 -8.73 -7.19 -2.71
C ILE A 60 -7.93 -6.13 -1.97
N VAL A 61 -8.31 -4.85 -2.08
CA VAL A 61 -7.64 -3.72 -1.41
C VAL A 61 -7.65 -3.91 0.10
N GLN A 62 -8.82 -4.23 0.67
CA GLN A 62 -8.98 -4.49 2.11
C GLN A 62 -8.04 -5.60 2.57
N ARG A 63 -8.05 -6.75 1.89
CA ARG A 63 -7.16 -7.88 2.20
C ARG A 63 -5.67 -7.47 2.12
N GLN A 64 -5.28 -6.69 1.11
CA GLN A 64 -3.88 -6.28 0.95
C GLN A 64 -3.43 -5.35 2.07
N LEU A 65 -4.29 -4.44 2.52
CA LEU A 65 -4.01 -3.53 3.62
C LEU A 65 -3.95 -4.30 4.95
N ASP A 66 -4.91 -5.18 5.22
CA ASP A 66 -4.95 -6.00 6.44
C ASP A 66 -3.76 -6.95 6.56
N ASP A 67 -3.33 -7.55 5.44
CA ASP A 67 -2.23 -8.52 5.43
C ASP A 67 -0.84 -7.88 5.56
N ARG A 68 -0.71 -6.59 5.20
CA ARG A 68 0.59 -5.93 5.02
C ARG A 68 0.82 -4.74 5.93
N ILE A 69 -0.20 -4.25 6.63
CA ILE A 69 -0.05 -3.22 7.64
C ILE A 69 0.08 -3.89 9.00
N VAL A 70 0.94 -3.34 9.84
CA VAL A 70 1.09 -3.78 11.23
C VAL A 70 0.23 -2.88 12.11
N PRO A 71 -0.80 -3.42 12.79
CA PRO A 71 -1.56 -2.66 13.76
C PRO A 71 -0.69 -2.27 14.96
N GLU A 72 -1.14 -1.29 15.75
CA GLU A 72 -0.48 -0.92 17.00
C GLU A 72 -0.32 -2.15 17.92
N GLY A 73 0.90 -2.38 18.39
CA GLY A 73 1.24 -3.57 19.20
C GLY A 73 1.32 -4.90 18.43
N GLY A 74 1.06 -4.92 17.12
CA GLY A 74 1.04 -6.13 16.28
C GLY A 74 2.41 -6.60 15.77
N ALA A 75 3.50 -5.90 16.12
CA ALA A 75 4.83 -6.13 15.54
C ALA A 75 5.35 -7.56 15.75
N GLU A 76 5.27 -8.10 16.98
CA GLU A 76 5.80 -9.44 17.28
C GLU A 76 5.01 -10.55 16.56
N LEU A 77 3.69 -10.39 16.46
CA LEU A 77 2.85 -11.33 15.73
C LEU A 77 3.16 -11.32 14.23
N PHE A 78 3.39 -10.13 13.66
CA PHE A 78 3.79 -10.00 12.26
C PHE A 78 5.14 -10.66 12.01
N LYS A 79 6.15 -10.42 12.87
CA LYS A 79 7.47 -11.06 12.79
C LYS A 79 7.38 -12.59 12.89
N ALA A 80 6.59 -13.11 13.82
CA ALA A 80 6.38 -14.55 13.97
C ALA A 80 5.78 -15.17 12.70
N ARG A 81 4.72 -14.55 12.15
CA ARG A 81 4.11 -14.99 10.88
C ARG A 81 5.08 -14.92 9.70
N ALA A 82 5.89 -13.86 9.63
CA ALA A 82 6.90 -13.71 8.58
C ALA A 82 7.98 -14.79 8.68
N ARG A 83 8.41 -15.13 9.90
CA ARG A 83 9.34 -16.23 10.15
C ARG A 83 8.77 -17.57 9.72
N ASP A 84 7.52 -17.88 10.09
CA ASP A 84 6.89 -19.17 9.76
C ASP A 84 6.66 -19.34 8.26
N LYS A 85 6.31 -18.24 7.56
CA LYS A 85 6.11 -18.24 6.09
C LYS A 85 7.41 -18.08 5.30
N GLY A 86 8.53 -17.76 5.96
CA GLY A 86 9.81 -17.41 5.35
C GLY A 86 9.87 -16.02 4.70
N GLN A 87 8.73 -15.44 4.33
CA GLN A 87 8.62 -14.08 3.79
C GLN A 87 7.28 -13.44 4.13
N ALA A 88 7.27 -12.11 4.21
CA ALA A 88 6.06 -11.30 4.33
C ALA A 88 6.21 -10.01 3.51
N LYS A 89 5.08 -9.45 3.08
CA LYS A 89 5.02 -8.12 2.45
C LYS A 89 4.56 -7.12 3.49
N LEU A 90 5.24 -5.99 3.58
CA LEU A 90 4.96 -4.92 4.53
C LEU A 90 4.71 -3.62 3.77
N ILE A 91 3.72 -2.84 4.22
CA ILE A 91 3.52 -1.44 3.84
C ILE A 91 3.99 -0.60 5.02
N ASP A 92 5.07 0.16 4.84
CA ASP A 92 5.66 0.99 5.88
C ASP A 92 6.36 2.20 5.25
N ILE A 93 6.61 3.23 6.05
CA ILE A 93 7.48 4.35 5.67
C ILE A 93 8.89 4.01 6.12
N VAL A 94 9.79 3.76 5.17
CA VAL A 94 11.16 3.34 5.47
C VAL A 94 12.13 4.50 5.36
N ARG A 95 13.21 4.45 6.15
CA ARG A 95 14.33 5.42 6.08
C ARG A 95 15.62 4.67 5.87
N ALA A 96 16.26 4.90 4.73
CA ALA A 96 17.56 4.31 4.40
C ALA A 96 18.72 5.16 4.95
N ARG A 97 19.79 4.48 5.36
CA ARG A 97 21.06 5.08 5.77
C ARG A 97 22.23 4.19 5.35
N LEU A 98 23.36 4.81 5.01
CA LEU A 98 24.61 4.09 4.76
C LEU A 98 25.26 3.68 6.08
N ASP A 99 25.59 2.40 6.22
CA ASP A 99 26.47 1.88 7.27
C ASP A 99 27.90 1.76 6.75
N GLN A 100 28.68 2.83 6.97
CA GLN A 100 30.07 2.94 6.49
C GLN A 100 30.99 1.82 7.00
N LYS A 101 30.68 1.22 8.15
CA LYS A 101 31.54 0.16 8.73
C LYS A 101 31.46 -1.14 7.95
N ASN A 102 30.27 -1.45 7.43
CA ASN A 102 29.97 -2.71 6.76
C ASN A 102 29.74 -2.54 5.26
N ASP A 103 29.91 -1.32 4.75
CA ASP A 103 29.73 -0.95 3.34
C ASP A 103 28.39 -1.45 2.78
N CYS A 104 27.29 -1.14 3.47
CA CYS A 104 25.95 -1.53 3.06
C CYS A 104 24.89 -0.51 3.51
N PHE A 105 23.73 -0.54 2.87
CA PHE A 105 22.57 0.24 3.30
C PHE A 105 21.71 -0.52 4.32
N LEU A 106 21.26 0.21 5.34
CA LEU A 106 20.31 -0.26 6.34
C LEU A 106 19.05 0.60 6.29
N VAL A 107 17.90 0.01 6.60
CA VAL A 107 16.63 0.71 6.75
C VAL A 107 16.03 0.55 8.13
N GLU A 108 15.38 1.62 8.58
CA GLU A 108 14.43 1.58 9.68
C GLU A 108 13.05 1.17 9.17
N LEU A 109 12.43 0.18 9.83
CA LEU A 109 11.04 -0.24 9.67
C LEU A 109 10.27 0.13 10.95
N PRO A 110 9.67 1.34 11.02
CA PRO A 110 9.01 1.83 12.22
C PRO A 110 7.90 0.91 12.73
N SER A 111 7.10 0.35 11.81
CA SER A 111 5.96 -0.50 12.12
C SER A 111 6.37 -1.84 12.78
N LEU A 112 7.63 -2.26 12.57
CA LEU A 112 8.23 -3.45 13.19
C LEU A 112 9.21 -3.13 14.33
N GLN A 113 9.48 -1.86 14.59
CA GLN A 113 10.48 -1.40 15.57
C GLN A 113 11.88 -1.96 15.29
N MET A 114 12.27 -2.02 14.01
CA MET A 114 13.58 -2.52 13.56
C MET A 114 14.37 -1.38 12.91
N ARG A 115 15.66 -1.26 13.23
CA ARG A 115 16.51 -0.14 12.75
C ARG A 115 17.65 -0.54 11.84
N ASP A 116 18.03 -1.82 11.86
CA ASP A 116 19.22 -2.34 11.19
C ASP A 116 18.83 -3.44 10.19
N VAL A 117 17.82 -3.16 9.36
CA VAL A 117 17.36 -4.11 8.34
C VAL A 117 18.14 -3.86 7.05
N ARG A 118 18.79 -4.89 6.50
CA ARG A 118 19.51 -4.75 5.23
C ARG A 118 18.55 -4.50 4.08
N ILE A 119 18.95 -3.59 3.20
CA ILE A 119 18.31 -3.33 1.91
C ILE A 119 19.36 -3.45 0.81
N SER A 120 18.97 -3.82 -0.41
CA SER A 120 19.91 -3.87 -1.52
C SER A 120 20.27 -2.47 -2.00
N ASP A 121 21.54 -2.30 -2.36
CA ASP A 121 22.06 -1.05 -2.94
C ASP A 121 21.24 -0.63 -4.15
N ALA A 122 20.96 -1.55 -5.07
CA ALA A 122 20.16 -1.25 -6.27
C ALA A 122 18.82 -0.57 -5.92
N LEU A 123 18.12 -1.05 -4.88
CA LEU A 123 16.83 -0.49 -4.49
C LEU A 123 16.96 0.92 -3.92
N VAL A 124 18.06 1.23 -3.22
CA VAL A 124 18.33 2.59 -2.74
C VAL A 124 18.61 3.52 -3.91
N HIS A 125 19.48 3.14 -4.84
CA HIS A 125 19.84 3.97 -6.00
C HIS A 125 18.65 4.20 -6.95
N ASP A 126 17.74 3.23 -7.09
CA ASP A 126 16.52 3.38 -7.90
C ASP A 126 15.52 4.42 -7.29
N ASN A 127 15.75 4.87 -6.05
CA ASN A 127 14.85 5.75 -5.30
C ASN A 127 15.56 6.99 -4.70
N GLU A 128 16.71 7.41 -5.23
CA GLU A 128 17.33 8.73 -4.98
C GLU A 128 16.60 9.86 -5.73
#